data_AF-A0A0S8BSP4-F1
#
_entry.id   AF-A0A0S8BSP4-F1
#
_cell.length_a   1.000
_cell.length_b   1.000
_cell.length_c   1.000
_cell.angle_alpha   90.00
_cell.angle_beta   90.00
_cell.angle_gamma   90.00
#
_symmetry.space_group_name_H-M   'P 1'
#
loop_
_entity.id
_entity.type
_entity.pdbx_description
1 polymer ?
#
loop_
_entity_poly.entity_id
_entity_poly.type
_entity_poly.pdbx_seq_one_letter_code
_entity_poly.pdbx_strand_id
1 'polypeptide(L)' 'MRPYAGNGDPDKMKAVDGVTPGCVTVWSGAGDGVCFFGELIALGMKTRGCVGALIDGGIRDIEWIAKQKFPVYARYRT' A
#
# COMPACT_ATOMS: atom_id res chain seq x y z
N MET A 1 -13.42 -2.93 -10.62
CA MET A 1 -12.45 -1.84 -10.89
C MET A 1 -11.74 -2.19 -12.19
N ARG A 2 -11.55 -1.25 -13.13
CA ARG A 2 -10.81 -1.52 -14.37
C ARG A 2 -9.31 -1.62 -14.05
N PRO A 3 -8.53 -2.52 -14.68
CA PRO A 3 -7.08 -2.55 -14.53
C PRO A 3 -6.47 -1.19 -14.87
N TYR A 4 -5.52 -0.73 -14.05
CA TYR A 4 -4.82 0.54 -14.27
C TYR A 4 -3.85 0.39 -15.46
N ALA A 5 -4.03 1.20 -16.51
CA ALA A 5 -3.23 1.14 -17.75
C ALA A 5 -2.05 2.14 -17.78
N GLY A 6 -1.68 2.71 -16.63
CA GLY A 6 -0.57 3.69 -16.52
C GLY A 6 0.76 3.07 -16.10
N ASN A 7 1.75 3.91 -15.84
CA ASN A 7 3.16 3.56 -15.54
C ASN A 7 3.38 3.00 -14.12
N GLY A 8 2.40 2.26 -13.58
CA GLY A 8 2.50 1.63 -12.27
C GLY A 8 3.35 0.36 -12.31
N ASP A 9 3.98 0.03 -11.20
CA ASP A 9 4.61 -1.27 -11.01
C ASP A 9 3.51 -2.38 -11.11
N PRO A 10 3.62 -3.30 -12.08
CA PRO A 10 2.56 -4.28 -12.36
C PRO A 10 2.31 -5.24 -11.20
N ASP A 11 3.35 -5.56 -10.41
CA ASP A 11 3.20 -6.45 -9.26
C ASP A 11 2.44 -5.76 -8.13
N LYS A 12 2.67 -4.46 -7.95
CA LYS A 12 1.87 -3.66 -7.00
C LYS A 12 0.42 -3.54 -7.44
N MET A 13 0.16 -3.36 -8.74
CA MET A 13 -1.21 -3.30 -9.26
C MET A 13 -1.93 -4.63 -9.03
N LYS A 14 -1.27 -5.75 -9.35
CA LYS A 14 -1.80 -7.09 -9.08
C LYS A 14 -2.08 -7.33 -7.60
N ALA A 15 -1.19 -6.90 -6.71
CA ALA A 15 -1.40 -7.01 -5.27
C ALA A 15 -2.63 -6.23 -4.80
N VAL A 16 -2.81 -4.99 -5.28
CA VAL A 16 -3.97 -4.16 -4.94
C VAL A 16 -5.26 -4.75 -5.51
N ASP A 17 -5.23 -5.32 -6.72
CA ASP A 17 -6.41 -5.94 -7.33
C ASP A 17 -6.86 -7.22 -6.63
N GLY A 18 -5.96 -7.92 -5.93
CA GLY A 18 -6.28 -9.10 -5.12
C GLY A 18 -6.87 -8.79 -3.74
N VAL A 19 -7.02 -7.52 -3.36
CA VAL A 19 -7.56 -7.12 -2.04
C VAL A 19 -9.03 -7.48 -1.91
N THR A 20 -9.38 -8.08 -0.78
CA THR A 20 -10.76 -8.39 -0.38
C THR A 20 -11.18 -7.59 0.86
N PRO A 21 -12.47 -7.33 1.05
CA PRO A 21 -12.95 -6.63 2.24
C PRO A 21 -12.55 -7.33 3.55
N GLY A 22 -12.09 -6.56 4.53
CA GLY A 22 -11.68 -7.05 5.85
C GLY A 22 -10.23 -7.56 5.91
N CYS A 23 -9.50 -7.63 4.81
CA CYS A 23 -8.14 -8.15 4.82
C CYS A 23 -7.11 -7.13 5.34
N VAL A 24 -5.97 -7.65 5.79
CA VAL A 24 -4.74 -6.88 6.03
C VAL A 24 -3.73 -7.35 4.99
N THR A 25 -3.07 -6.42 4.29
CA THR A 25 -2.05 -6.77 3.29
C THR A 25 -0.66 -6.76 3.90
N VAL A 26 0.21 -7.65 3.42
CA VAL A 26 1.61 -7.74 3.84
C VAL A 26 2.51 -7.52 2.63
N TRP A 27 3.42 -6.56 2.75
CA TRP A 27 4.36 -6.15 1.70
C TRP A 27 5.77 -6.54 2.13
N SER A 28 6.17 -7.76 1.79
CA SER A 28 7.48 -8.33 2.14
C SER A 28 8.49 -8.09 1.02
N GLY A 29 9.10 -6.90 1.00
CA GLY A 29 10.07 -6.52 -0.05
C GLY A 29 11.53 -6.66 0.37
N ALA A 30 11.83 -6.98 1.65
CA ALA A 30 13.16 -6.89 2.22
C ALA A 30 13.87 -5.55 1.90
N GLY A 31 13.10 -4.46 1.93
CA GLY A 31 13.60 -3.16 1.48
C GLY A 31 14.61 -2.55 2.43
N ASP A 32 15.66 -1.96 1.85
CA ASP A 32 16.60 -1.09 2.53
C ASP A 32 16.77 0.20 1.71
N GLY A 33 16.56 1.36 2.32
CA GLY A 33 16.60 2.67 1.66
C GLY A 33 15.55 2.93 0.56
N VAL A 34 14.70 1.96 0.23
CA VAL A 34 13.69 2.07 -0.85
C VAL A 34 12.27 2.16 -0.28
N CYS A 35 11.44 2.98 -0.91
CA CYS A 35 10.02 3.11 -0.58
C CYS A 35 9.13 2.32 -1.55
N PHE A 36 8.33 1.39 -1.03
CA PHE A 36 7.41 0.60 -1.84
C PHE A 36 5.98 1.13 -1.83
N PHE A 37 5.63 1.87 -0.78
CA PHE A 37 4.24 2.09 -0.39
C PHE A 37 4.00 3.56 -0.05
N GLY A 38 2.98 4.14 -0.67
CA GLY A 38 2.59 5.54 -0.48
C GLY A 38 1.07 5.70 -0.48
N GLU A 39 0.60 6.94 -0.44
CA GLU A 39 -0.83 7.25 -0.25
C GLU A 39 -1.72 6.57 -1.29
N LEU A 40 -1.33 6.59 -2.58
CA LEU A 40 -2.17 6.06 -3.65
C LEU A 40 -2.43 4.55 -3.51
N ILE A 41 -1.43 3.79 -3.04
CA ILE A 41 -1.59 2.35 -2.78
C ILE A 41 -2.50 2.17 -1.55
N ALA A 42 -2.26 2.92 -0.47
CA ALA A 42 -3.10 2.87 0.74
C ALA A 42 -4.58 3.16 0.41
N LEU A 43 -4.84 4.21 -0.36
CA LEU A 43 -6.17 4.60 -0.81
C LEU A 43 -6.78 3.53 -1.71
N GLY A 44 -6.01 2.99 -2.66
CA GLY A 44 -6.45 1.91 -3.55
C GLY A 44 -6.89 0.65 -2.80
N MET A 45 -6.16 0.27 -1.75
CA MET A 45 -6.54 -0.88 -0.91
C MET A 45 -7.72 -0.56 0.01
N LYS A 46 -7.73 0.61 0.65
CA LYS A 46 -8.83 1.03 1.52
C LYS A 46 -10.17 1.07 0.79
N THR A 47 -10.18 1.60 -0.44
CA THR A 47 -11.40 1.67 -1.28
C THR A 47 -11.93 0.29 -1.66
N ARG A 48 -11.10 -0.76 -1.59
CA ARG A 48 -11.48 -2.17 -1.79
C ARG A 48 -11.85 -2.89 -0.48
N GLY A 49 -11.88 -2.18 0.65
CA GLY A 49 -12.28 -2.71 1.94
C GLY A 49 -11.15 -3.32 2.77
N CYS A 50 -9.88 -3.14 2.36
CA CYS A 50 -8.75 -3.47 3.22
C CYS A 50 -8.79 -2.65 4.52
N VAL A 51 -8.39 -3.26 5.64
CA VAL A 51 -8.45 -2.62 6.96
C VAL A 51 -7.08 -2.17 7.48
N GLY A 52 -5.99 -2.52 6.78
CA GLY A 52 -4.65 -2.05 7.12
C GLY A 52 -3.55 -2.74 6.31
N ALA A 53 -2.31 -2.30 6.50
CA ALA A 53 -1.15 -2.87 5.82
C ALA A 53 0.08 -2.97 6.72
N LEU A 54 0.86 -4.05 6.53
CA LEU A 54 2.18 -4.27 7.13
C LEU A 54 3.24 -4.24 6.03
N ILE A 55 4.27 -3.41 6.20
CA ILE A 55 5.29 -3.15 5.18
C ILE A 55 6.67 -3.47 5.76
N ASP A 56 7.33 -4.48 5.21
CA ASP A 56 8.74 -4.76 5.46
C ASP A 56 9.63 -3.93 4.51
N GLY A 57 9.65 -2.62 4.76
CA GLY A 57 10.36 -1.64 3.94
C GLY A 57 9.92 -0.20 4.21
N GLY A 58 10.25 0.69 3.27
CA GLY A 58 9.99 2.12 3.35
C GLY A 58 8.59 2.53 2.91
N ILE A 59 8.05 3.55 3.59
CA ILE A 59 6.82 4.24 3.22
C ILE A 59 7.04 5.74 2.97
N ARG A 60 6.16 6.34 2.16
CA ARG A 60 6.09 7.79 1.90
C ARG A 60 4.67 8.33 2.09
N ASP A 61 4.51 9.65 2.00
CA ASP A 61 3.21 10.36 2.08
C ASP A 61 2.47 10.13 3.43
N ILE A 62 3.22 10.01 4.53
CA ILE A 62 2.70 9.59 5.85
C ILE A 62 1.53 10.46 6.33
N GLU A 63 1.62 11.78 6.16
CA GLU A 63 0.55 12.70 6.57
C GLU A 63 -0.75 12.42 5.82
N TRP A 64 -0.65 12.09 4.53
CA TRP A 64 -1.81 11.77 3.71
C TRP A 64 -2.39 10.41 4.05
N ILE A 65 -1.55 9.39 4.27
CA ILE A 65 -1.98 8.08 4.77
C ILE A 65 -2.73 8.23 6.11
N ALA A 66 -2.21 9.06 7.03
CA ALA A 66 -2.83 9.31 8.32
C ALA A 66 -4.21 9.99 8.19
N LYS A 67 -4.36 10.95 7.27
CA LYS A 67 -5.67 11.58 6.96
C LYS A 67 -6.70 10.56 6.46
N GLN A 68 -6.26 9.52 5.76
CA GLN A 68 -7.13 8.42 5.35
C GLN A 68 -7.58 7.52 6.51
N LYS A 69 -7.03 7.66 7.73
CA LYS A 69 -7.30 6.76 8.87
C LYS A 69 -7.09 5.28 8.49
N PHE A 70 -6.11 5.01 7.63
CA PHE A 70 -5.75 3.66 7.20
C PHE A 70 -4.52 3.20 7.99
N PRO A 71 -4.63 2.19 8.87
CA PRO A 71 -3.51 1.71 9.67
C PRO A 71 -2.38 1.15 8.78
N VAL A 72 -1.17 1.68 8.95
CA VAL A 72 0.03 1.24 8.24
C VAL A 72 1.16 1.08 9.24
N TYR A 73 1.76 -0.11 9.25
CA TYR A 73 2.95 -0.42 10.05
C TYR A 73 4.11 -0.66 9.10
N ALA A 74 5.23 0.02 9.31
CA ALA A 74 6.37 -0.02 8.41
C ALA A 74 7.70 -0.04 9.17
N ARG A 75 8.76 -0.52 8.51
CA ARG A 75 10.12 -0.53 9.06
C ARG A 75 10.72 0.87 9.18
N TYR A 76 10.54 1.70 8.15
CA TYR A 76 11.06 3.06 8.13
C TYR A 76 10.25 3.99 7.22
N ARG A 77 10.49 5.29 7.43
CA ARG A 77 10.08 6.39 6.57
C ARG A 77 11.22 6.69 5.58
N THR A 78 10.89 6.90 4.31
CA THR A 78 11.82 7.46 3.32
C THR A 78 11.40 8.88 2.96
#